data_AF-A0AA95S6K2-F1
#
_entry.id   AF-A0AA95S6K2-F1
#
_cell.length_a   1.000
_cell.length_b   1.000
_cell.length_c   1.000
_cell.angle_alpha   90.00
_cell.angle_beta   90.00
_cell.angle_gamma   90.00
#
_symmetry.space_group_name_H-M   'P 1'
#
loop_
_entity.id
_entity.type
_entity.pdbx_description
1 polymer ?
#
loop_
_entity_poly.entity_id
_entity_poly.type
_entity_poly.pdbx_seq_one_letter_code
_entity_poly.pdbx_strand_id
1 'polypeptide(L)'
;MSMDSQDKSFPLISSFSFAFSGILLALRTERNMRIHFISSIFVLLVSFYFSITKIEWVFILFAIGGMFALELLNTAIERVVDLVTAEYHPLAKQAKDLAAGAVLIYAALSVVIGIVIFLPYVLNLF
;
A
#
# COMPACT_ATOMS: atom_id res chain seq x y z
N MET A 1 -38.98 27.49 -9.03
CA MET A 1 -37.77 27.36 -8.18
C MET A 1 -37.00 26.15 -8.69
N SER A 2 -36.13 26.38 -9.67
CA SER A 2 -35.29 25.33 -10.26
C SER A 2 -34.17 25.00 -9.28
N MET A 3 -34.18 23.78 -8.77
CA MET A 3 -33.06 23.23 -8.01
C MET A 3 -31.93 23.00 -9.01
N ASP A 4 -31.02 23.96 -9.08
CA ASP A 4 -29.77 23.88 -9.82
C ASP A 4 -28.93 22.76 -9.18
N SER A 5 -28.83 21.64 -9.89
CA SER A 5 -27.90 20.57 -9.58
C SER A 5 -26.49 21.10 -9.80
N GLN A 6 -25.91 21.71 -8.76
CA GLN A 6 -24.50 22.09 -8.75
C GLN A 6 -23.65 20.83 -8.93
N ASP A 7 -23.22 20.60 -10.17
CA ASP A 7 -22.16 19.69 -10.51
C ASP A 7 -20.87 20.24 -9.89
N LYS A 8 -20.59 19.84 -8.64
CA LYS A 8 -19.32 20.11 -7.96
C LYS A 8 -18.26 19.25 -8.64
N SER A 9 -17.85 19.64 -9.84
CA SER A 9 -16.61 19.16 -10.44
C SER A 9 -15.46 19.68 -9.58
N PHE A 10 -15.07 18.89 -8.58
CA PHE A 10 -13.85 19.14 -7.84
C PHE A 10 -12.70 19.20 -8.85
N PRO A 11 -11.99 20.33 -9.00
CA PRO A 11 -10.90 20.42 -9.97
C PRO A 11 -9.90 19.30 -9.69
N LEU A 12 -9.38 18.63 -10.72
CA LEU A 12 -8.47 17.47 -10.58
C LEU A 12 -7.35 17.71 -9.54
N ILE A 13 -6.84 18.93 -9.50
CA ILE A 13 -5.83 19.42 -8.54
C ILE A 13 -6.26 19.21 -7.07
N SER A 14 -7.55 19.43 -6.76
CA SER A 14 -8.09 19.20 -5.42
C SER A 14 -8.15 17.71 -5.06
N SER A 15 -8.53 16.83 -6.01
CA SER A 15 -8.54 15.38 -5.79
C SER A 15 -7.15 14.80 -5.52
N PHE A 16 -6.12 15.28 -6.23
CA PHE A 16 -4.72 14.89 -5.95
C PHE A 16 -4.25 15.37 -4.56
N SER A 17 -4.65 16.57 -4.15
CA SER A 17 -4.36 17.09 -2.82
C SER A 17 -4.97 16.21 -1.71
N PHE A 18 -6.22 15.77 -1.89
CA PHE A 18 -6.86 14.83 -0.96
C PHE A 18 -6.16 13.47 -0.91
N ALA A 19 -5.80 12.91 -2.06
CA ALA A 19 -5.06 11.64 -2.13
C ALA A 19 -3.70 11.72 -1.42
N PHE A 20 -2.94 12.79 -1.65
CA PHE A 20 -1.64 13.00 -1.01
C PHE A 20 -1.78 13.19 0.51
N SER A 21 -2.82 13.90 0.94
CA SER A 21 -3.14 14.06 2.36
C SER A 21 -3.44 12.70 3.01
N GLY A 22 -4.17 11.82 2.32
CA GLY A 22 -4.45 10.46 2.79
C GLY A 22 -3.19 9.60 2.95
N ILE A 23 -2.28 9.65 1.97
CA ILE A 23 -0.99 8.94 2.04
C ILE A 23 -0.15 9.46 3.21
N LEU A 24 -0.06 10.79 3.38
CA LEU A 24 0.74 11.40 4.44
C LEU A 24 0.16 11.11 5.83
N LEU A 25 -1.17 11.07 5.94
CA LEU A 25 -1.86 10.66 7.17
C LEU A 25 -1.48 9.22 7.53
N ALA A 26 -1.64 8.27 6.61
CA ALA A 26 -1.33 6.86 6.84
C ALA A 26 0.14 6.65 7.21
N LEU A 27 1.07 7.35 6.54
CA LEU A 27 2.50 7.30 6.89
C LEU A 27 2.81 7.79 8.31
N ARG A 28 2.02 8.73 8.85
CA ARG A 28 2.21 9.25 10.21
C ARG A 28 1.53 8.39 11.27
N THR A 29 0.33 7.89 11.00
CA THR A 29 -0.47 7.17 11.99
C THR A 29 -0.17 5.68 12.03
N GLU A 30 0.05 5.07 10.87
CA GLU A 30 0.13 3.62 10.77
C GLU A 30 1.57 3.11 10.90
N ARG A 31 1.79 2.18 11.84
CA ARG A 31 3.10 1.55 12.06
C ARG A 31 3.52 0.71 10.86
N ASN A 32 2.61 -0.10 10.33
CA ASN A 32 2.85 -0.95 9.17
C ASN A 32 3.24 -0.10 7.95
N MET A 33 2.59 1.05 7.75
CA MET A 33 2.92 1.93 6.64
C MET A 33 4.37 2.47 6.70
N ARG A 34 4.86 2.81 7.91
CA ARG A 34 6.26 3.20 8.12
C ARG A 34 7.23 2.06 7.87
N ILE A 35 6.89 0.84 8.28
CA ILE A 35 7.71 -0.36 8.02
C ILE A 35 7.84 -0.58 6.52
N HIS A 36 6.72 -0.59 5.78
CA HIS A 36 6.73 -0.73 4.31
C HIS A 36 7.53 0.37 3.62
N PHE A 37 7.45 1.61 4.11
CA PHE A 37 8.25 2.71 3.58
C PHE A 37 9.76 2.48 3.76
N ILE A 38 10.21 2.12 4.96
CA ILE A 38 11.63 1.84 5.20
C ILE A 38 12.10 0.62 4.39
N SER A 39 11.31 -0.46 4.36
CA SER A 39 11.60 -1.63 3.55
C SER A 39 11.68 -1.30 2.06
N SER A 40 10.80 -0.43 1.55
CA SER A 40 10.83 -0.01 0.15
C SER A 40 12.12 0.73 -0.19
N ILE A 41 12.59 1.65 0.67
CA ILE A 41 13.86 2.36 0.47
C ILE A 41 15.02 1.36 0.41
N PHE A 42 15.05 0.41 1.35
CA PHE A 42 16.08 -0.63 1.36
C PHE A 42 16.08 -1.45 0.05
N VAL A 43 14.91 -1.93 -0.38
CA VAL A 43 14.77 -2.71 -1.62
C VAL A 43 15.21 -1.90 -2.83
N LEU A 44 14.84 -0.61 -2.92
CA LEU A 44 15.28 0.27 -4.00
C LEU A 44 16.81 0.44 -4.03
N LEU A 45 17.44 0.66 -2.88
CA LEU A 45 18.91 0.77 -2.79
C LEU A 45 19.60 -0.52 -3.24
N VAL A 46 19.08 -1.69 -2.83
CA VAL A 46 19.59 -3.00 -3.25
C VAL A 46 19.40 -3.22 -4.75
N SER A 47 18.24 -2.84 -5.31
CA SER A 47 17.98 -2.87 -6.77
C SER A 47 18.98 -2.02 -7.56
N PHE A 48 19.30 -0.82 -7.07
CA PHE A 48 20.32 0.02 -7.69
C PHE A 48 21.71 -0.60 -7.58
N TYR A 49 22.08 -1.14 -6.42
CA TYR A 49 23.37 -1.78 -6.20
C TYR A 49 23.62 -2.95 -7.17
N PHE A 50 22.63 -3.83 -7.35
CA PHE A 50 22.76 -4.98 -8.25
C PHE A 50 22.53 -4.65 -9.73
N SER A 51 22.18 -3.40 -10.07
CA SER A 51 21.92 -2.98 -11.46
C SER A 51 20.94 -3.92 -12.18
N ILE A 52 19.82 -4.21 -11.52
CA ILE A 52 18.80 -5.13 -12.04
C ILE A 52 18.22 -4.64 -13.38
N THR A 53 17.69 -5.56 -14.17
CA THR A 53 17.08 -5.28 -15.47
C THR A 53 15.82 -4.42 -15.36
N LYS A 54 15.42 -3.81 -16.49
CA LYS A 54 14.21 -2.98 -16.56
C LYS A 54 12.93 -3.76 -16.19
N ILE A 55 12.86 -5.05 -16.53
CA ILE A 55 11.71 -5.88 -16.22
C ILE A 55 11.64 -6.20 -14.73
N GLU A 56 12.78 -6.49 -14.09
CA GLU A 56 12.84 -6.70 -12.64
C GLU A 56 12.47 -5.43 -11.88
N TRP A 57 12.91 -4.26 -12.36
CA TRP A 57 12.45 -2.97 -11.83
C TRP A 57 10.94 -2.82 -11.84
N VAL A 58 10.28 -3.18 -12.94
CA VAL A 58 8.80 -3.14 -13.03
C VAL A 58 8.18 -4.01 -11.93
N PHE A 59 8.65 -5.24 -11.73
CA PHE A 59 8.13 -6.12 -10.68
C PHE A 59 8.40 -5.60 -9.26
N ILE A 60 9.58 -5.02 -9.00
CA ILE A 60 9.89 -4.38 -7.71
C ILE A 60 8.94 -3.18 -7.46
N LEU A 61 8.73 -2.34 -8.47
CA LEU A 61 7.81 -1.20 -8.35
C LEU A 61 6.36 -1.64 -8.14
N PHE A 62 5.92 -2.73 -8.79
CA PHE A 62 4.60 -3.31 -8.53
C PHE A 62 4.49 -3.83 -7.10
N ALA A 63 5.48 -4.60 -6.62
CA ALA A 63 5.49 -5.11 -5.24
C ALA A 63 5.42 -3.97 -4.21
N ILE A 64 6.23 -2.92 -4.40
CA ILE A 64 6.21 -1.75 -3.52
C ILE A 64 4.88 -1.02 -3.61
N GLY A 65 4.45 -0.64 -4.81
CA GLY A 65 3.24 0.14 -5.03
C GLY A 65 1.97 -0.58 -4.56
N GLY A 66 1.88 -1.89 -4.78
CA GLY A 66 0.77 -2.71 -4.31
C GLY A 66 0.72 -2.86 -2.80
N MET A 67 1.88 -2.97 -2.12
CA MET A 67 1.93 -2.96 -0.66
C MET A 67 1.38 -1.64 -0.08
N PHE A 68 1.79 -0.50 -0.64
CA PHE A 68 1.24 0.80 -0.23
C PHE A 68 -0.26 0.89 -0.49
N ALA A 69 -0.73 0.47 -1.66
CA ALA A 69 -2.15 0.51 -2.00
C ALA A 69 -2.99 -0.36 -1.06
N LEU A 70 -2.55 -1.59 -0.77
CA LEU A 70 -3.27 -2.49 0.13
C LEU A 70 -3.22 -2.04 1.59
N GLU A 71 -2.12 -1.46 2.05
CA GLU A 71 -2.04 -0.92 3.42
C GLU A 71 -3.01 0.27 3.60
N LEU A 72 -3.12 1.14 2.58
CA LEU A 72 -4.10 2.23 2.56
C LEU A 72 -5.54 1.70 2.54
N LEU A 73 -5.82 0.67 1.76
CA LEU A 73 -7.14 0.03 1.73
C LEU A 73 -7.47 -0.65 3.07
N ASN A 74 -6.50 -1.34 3.69
CA ASN A 74 -6.66 -1.91 5.02
C ASN A 74 -7.01 -0.83 6.05
N THR A 75 -6.22 0.25 6.07
CA THR A 75 -6.47 1.39 6.96
C THR A 75 -7.84 2.01 6.71
N ALA A 76 -8.24 2.20 5.45
CA ALA A 76 -9.54 2.76 5.11
C ALA A 76 -10.70 1.87 5.61
N ILE A 77 -10.59 0.54 5.43
CA ILE A 77 -11.57 -0.42 5.96
C ILE A 77 -11.61 -0.37 7.48
N GLU A 78 -10.47 -0.36 8.16
CA GLU A 78 -10.39 -0.22 9.62
C GLU A 78 -11.10 1.05 10.11
N ARG A 79 -10.84 2.20 9.49
CA ARG A 79 -11.50 3.46 9.86
C ARG A 79 -13.01 3.45 9.61
N VAL A 80 -13.47 2.84 8.52
CA VAL A 80 -14.91 2.69 8.26
C VAL A 80 -15.55 1.78 9.29
N VAL A 81 -14.93 0.65 9.64
CA VAL A 81 -15.46 -0.26 10.66
C VAL A 81 -15.51 0.41 12.03
N ASP A 82 -14.45 1.13 12.41
CA ASP A 82 -14.37 1.88 13.67
C ASP A 82 -15.38 3.03 13.76
N LEU A 83 -15.73 3.63 12.62
CA LEU A 83 -16.79 4.64 12.54
C LEU A 83 -18.18 4.02 12.76
N VAL A 84 -18.41 2.80 12.26
CA VAL A 84 -19.72 2.13 12.31
C VAL A 84 -20.00 1.52 13.69
N THR A 85 -18.99 0.95 14.35
CA THR A 85 -19.17 0.32 15.68
C THR A 85 -17.90 0.41 16.53
N ALA A 86 -18.07 0.82 17.78
CA ALA A 86 -17.03 0.74 18.81
C ALA A 86 -17.12 -0.57 19.63
N GLU A 87 -18.26 -1.26 19.58
CA GLU A 87 -18.46 -2.55 20.25
C GLU A 87 -18.03 -3.71 19.34
N TYR A 88 -17.64 -4.81 19.97
CA TYR A 88 -17.30 -6.03 19.27
C TYR A 88 -18.51 -6.55 18.48
N HIS A 89 -18.34 -6.66 17.16
CA HIS A 89 -19.34 -7.26 16.27
C HIS A 89 -18.68 -8.33 15.39
N PRO A 90 -19.26 -9.55 15.27
CA PRO A 90 -18.66 -10.63 14.49
C PRO A 90 -18.34 -10.25 13.03
N LEU A 91 -19.23 -9.47 12.37
CA LEU A 91 -18.99 -8.98 11.02
C LEU A 91 -17.89 -7.91 10.95
N ALA A 92 -17.78 -7.05 11.96
CA ALA A 92 -16.70 -6.06 12.04
C ALA A 92 -15.34 -6.75 12.17
N LYS A 93 -15.27 -7.82 12.97
CA LYS A 93 -14.08 -8.68 13.04
C LYS A 93 -13.74 -9.29 11.68
N GLN A 94 -14.72 -9.90 11.00
CA GLN A 94 -14.50 -10.51 9.69
C GLN A 94 -13.99 -9.51 8.65
N ALA A 95 -14.55 -8.30 8.61
CA ALA A 95 -14.11 -7.25 7.68
C ALA A 95 -12.64 -6.86 7.90
N LYS A 96 -12.23 -6.64 9.16
CA LYS A 96 -10.84 -6.32 9.51
C LYS A 96 -9.90 -7.49 9.23
N ASP A 97 -10.30 -8.71 9.57
CA ASP A 97 -9.51 -9.93 9.34
C ASP A 97 -9.27 -10.16 7.83
N LEU A 98 -10.28 -9.94 7.00
CA LEU A 98 -10.17 -10.08 5.54
C LEU A 98 -9.25 -9.00 4.94
N ALA A 99 -9.36 -7.76 5.42
CA ALA A 99 -8.50 -6.66 4.97
C ALA A 99 -7.02 -6.94 5.31
N ALA A 100 -6.75 -7.36 6.55
CA ALA A 100 -5.41 -7.76 6.98
C ALA A 100 -4.92 -9.01 6.21
N GLY A 101 -5.81 -9.96 5.93
CA GLY A 101 -5.51 -11.14 5.13
C GLY A 101 -5.07 -10.80 3.69
N ALA A 102 -5.69 -9.81 3.06
CA ALA A 102 -5.29 -9.34 1.74
C ALA A 102 -3.88 -8.74 1.75
N VAL A 103 -3.56 -7.91 2.76
CA VAL A 103 -2.20 -7.37 2.97
C VAL A 103 -1.20 -8.50 3.15
N LEU A 104 -1.52 -9.51 3.97
CA LEU A 104 -0.63 -10.65 4.22
C LEU A 104 -0.31 -11.46 2.95
N ILE A 105 -1.32 -11.75 2.13
CA ILE A 105 -1.13 -12.48 0.87
C ILE A 105 -0.20 -11.70 -0.07
N TYR A 106 -0.40 -10.39 -0.18
CA TYR A 106 0.43 -9.56 -1.05
C TYR A 106 1.84 -9.35 -0.51
N ALA A 107 2.01 -9.30 0.82
CA ALA A 107 3.31 -9.28 1.45
C ALA A 107 4.11 -10.56 1.14
N ALA A 108 3.47 -11.72 1.21
CA ALA A 108 4.10 -12.99 0.82
C ALA A 108 4.52 -12.99 -0.66
N LEU A 109 3.64 -12.51 -1.56
CA LEU A 109 3.98 -12.34 -2.98
C LEU A 109 5.18 -11.41 -3.18
N SER A 110 5.21 -10.28 -2.47
CA SER A 110 6.29 -9.29 -2.56
C SER A 110 7.64 -9.88 -2.13
N VAL A 111 7.63 -10.71 -1.08
CA VAL A 111 8.83 -11.46 -0.64
C VAL A 111 9.29 -12.45 -1.72
N VAL A 112 8.36 -13.20 -2.31
CA VAL A 112 8.68 -14.15 -3.40
C VAL A 112 9.29 -13.42 -4.60
N ILE A 113 8.71 -12.28 -5.01
CA ILE A 113 9.27 -11.43 -6.09
C ILE A 113 10.70 -11.01 -5.74
N GLY A 114 10.93 -10.52 -4.51
CA GLY A 114 12.26 -10.13 -4.05
C GLY A 114 13.26 -11.28 -4.11
N ILE A 115 12.87 -12.48 -3.65
CA ILE A 115 13.74 -13.66 -3.71
C ILE A 115 14.06 -14.02 -5.15
N VAL A 116 13.05 -14.12 -6.02
CA VAL A 116 13.24 -14.50 -7.43
C VAL A 116 14.19 -13.55 -8.14
N ILE A 117 14.07 -12.24 -7.87
CA ILE A 117 14.92 -11.22 -8.48
C ILE A 117 16.32 -11.25 -7.88
N PHE A 118 16.47 -11.16 -6.55
CA PHE A 118 17.77 -10.92 -5.93
C PHE A 118 18.62 -12.18 -5.73
N LEU A 119 18.01 -13.36 -5.63
CA LEU A 119 18.74 -14.62 -5.41
C LEU A 119 19.86 -14.88 -6.43
N PRO A 120 19.66 -14.78 -7.76
CA PRO A 120 20.74 -15.00 -8.72
C PRO A 120 21.87 -13.96 -8.57
N TYR A 121 21.56 -12.71 -8.28
CA TYR A 121 22.58 -11.67 -8.07
C TYR A 121 23.43 -11.93 -6.83
N VAL A 122 22.80 -12.37 -5.74
CA VAL A 122 23.50 -12.72 -4.49
C VAL A 122 24.39 -13.95 -4.70
N LEU A 123 23.92 -14.96 -5.44
CA LEU A 123 24.71 -16.16 -5.73
C LEU A 123 25.92 -15.87 -6.62
N ASN A 124 25.81 -14.94 -7.57
CA ASN A 124 26.94 -14.53 -8.43
C ASN A 124 27.98 -13.66 -7.70
N LEU A 125 27.73 -13.26 -6.45
CA LEU A 125 28.67 -12.50 -5.63
C LEU A 125 29.73 -13.39 -4.95
N PHE A 126 29.50 -14.71 -4.91
CA PHE A 126 30.36 -15.73 -4.29
C PHE A 126 30.86 -16.72 -5.33
#